data_AF-A0A0E3UP98-F1
#
_entry.id   AF-A0A0E3UP98-F1
#
_cell.length_a   1.000
_cell.length_b   1.000
_cell.length_c   1.000
_cell.angle_alpha   90.00
_cell.angle_beta   90.00
_cell.angle_gamma   90.00
#
_symmetry.space_group_name_H-M   'P 1'
#
loop_
_entity.id
_entity.type
_entity.pdbx_description
1 polymer ?
#
loop_
_entity_poly.entity_id
_entity_poly.type
_entity_poly.pdbx_seq_one_letter_code
_entity_poly.pdbx_strand_id
1 'polypeptide(L)'
;MHLRLPFLRFPLFAACLAVAAPVAAQPLAEPPAELSPPLALEPFVATYEAHYQGKPAGSATMQLVRDGDARWRIDLTLHGERGIAGLARLNVQQATVFDTVDGGYRPLSQATVRKALLFGRQITGVYDWSAMQARWDGDLKKQRRQPLPLQHGDMSALLINLAIMRDAQPGATLHYRMVDLGRARAHVYQAATEPETMAVGDMSYDALRVARTADDGDQTVLWVASGVPTPIRILQRKEGEDEIDLRLVEYRGA
;
A
#
# COMPACT_ATOMS: atom_id res chain seq x y z
N MET A 1 39.47 -35.56 77.42
CA MET A 1 38.46 -34.55 77.79
C MET A 1 37.22 -34.81 76.94
N HIS A 2 36.05 -34.95 77.57
CA HIS A 2 34.75 -35.33 77.00
C HIS A 2 34.39 -34.55 75.70
N LEU A 3 33.51 -34.97 74.78
CA LEU A 3 32.15 -35.50 74.96
C LEU A 3 31.46 -35.72 73.58
N ARG A 4 30.59 -36.74 73.51
CA ARG A 4 29.34 -36.92 72.71
C ARG A 4 29.36 -37.13 71.17
N LEU A 5 28.88 -38.33 70.79
CA LEU A 5 28.14 -38.61 69.55
C LEU A 5 26.78 -37.88 69.53
N PRO A 6 26.19 -37.67 68.34
CA PRO A 6 25.00 -38.48 68.03
C PRO A 6 24.89 -38.97 66.57
N PHE A 7 24.18 -40.10 66.48
CA PHE A 7 23.61 -40.81 65.34
C PHE A 7 23.18 -39.96 64.13
N LEU A 8 23.43 -40.48 62.92
CA LEU A 8 22.57 -40.23 61.78
C LEU A 8 22.39 -41.47 60.89
N ARG A 9 21.13 -41.67 60.52
CA ARG A 9 20.51 -42.80 59.82
C ARG A 9 21.01 -42.98 58.39
N PHE A 10 21.18 -44.25 57.99
CA PHE A 10 21.12 -44.67 56.58
C PHE A 10 19.67 -44.66 56.07
N PRO A 11 19.45 -44.36 54.77
CA PRO A 11 18.43 -45.08 54.02
C PRO A 11 18.97 -45.72 52.73
N LEU A 12 18.36 -46.86 52.45
CA LEU A 12 18.49 -47.75 51.29
C LEU A 12 18.43 -47.01 49.94
N PHE A 13 19.28 -47.43 49.01
CA PHE A 13 19.08 -47.25 47.57
C PHE A 13 18.00 -48.22 47.07
N ALA A 14 16.85 -47.70 46.66
CA ALA A 14 15.86 -48.44 45.88
C ALA A 14 16.23 -48.38 44.40
N ALA A 15 16.47 -49.54 43.79
CA ALA A 15 16.67 -49.66 42.34
C ALA A 15 15.32 -49.60 41.62
N CYS A 16 15.07 -48.51 40.89
CA CYS A 16 13.94 -48.42 39.96
C CYS A 16 14.30 -49.05 38.62
N LEU A 17 13.65 -50.17 38.29
CA LEU A 17 13.56 -50.71 36.93
C LEU A 17 12.65 -49.78 36.10
N ALA A 18 13.22 -49.09 35.12
CA ALA A 18 12.47 -48.30 34.16
C ALA A 18 11.93 -49.20 33.03
N VAL A 19 10.60 -49.32 32.96
CA VAL A 19 9.90 -49.92 31.81
C VAL A 19 9.89 -48.88 30.68
N ALA A 20 10.45 -49.23 29.53
CA ALA A 20 10.42 -48.38 28.34
C ALA A 20 9.01 -48.37 27.72
N ALA A 21 8.40 -47.20 27.64
CA ALA A 21 7.15 -46.97 26.92
C ALA A 21 7.41 -46.84 25.40
N PRO A 22 6.46 -47.21 24.53
CA PRO A 22 6.62 -47.06 23.08
C PRO A 22 6.58 -45.57 22.71
N VAL A 23 7.53 -45.14 21.90
CA VAL A 23 7.62 -43.78 21.36
C VAL A 23 6.49 -43.59 20.33
N ALA A 24 5.53 -42.72 20.65
CA ALA A 24 4.55 -42.27 19.67
C ALA A 24 5.24 -41.40 18.61
N ALA A 25 4.98 -41.68 17.34
CA ALA A 25 5.50 -40.90 16.22
C ALA A 25 4.97 -39.46 16.30
N GLN A 26 5.89 -38.49 16.38
CA GLN A 26 5.55 -37.07 16.29
C GLN A 26 5.21 -36.73 14.83
N PRO A 27 4.12 -35.99 14.56
CA PRO A 27 3.86 -35.49 13.22
C PRO A 27 5.00 -34.54 12.81
N LEU A 28 5.49 -34.70 11.58
CA LEU A 28 6.47 -33.79 10.98
C LEU A 28 5.90 -32.36 11.06
N ALA A 29 6.64 -31.46 11.70
CA ALA A 29 6.37 -30.03 11.60
C ALA A 29 6.49 -29.61 10.14
N GLU A 30 5.43 -29.01 9.59
CA GLU A 30 5.49 -28.36 8.29
C GLU A 30 6.60 -27.29 8.31
N PRO A 31 7.45 -27.23 7.27
CA PRO A 31 8.47 -26.19 7.19
C PRO A 31 7.78 -24.81 7.21
N PRO A 32 8.40 -23.79 7.83
CA PRO A 32 7.88 -22.42 7.78
C PRO A 32 7.68 -22.03 6.32
N ALA A 33 6.51 -21.49 5.98
CA ALA A 33 6.29 -20.87 4.69
C ALA A 33 7.45 -19.90 4.42
N GLU A 34 8.23 -20.18 3.39
CA GLU A 34 9.32 -19.30 2.97
C GLU A 34 8.69 -17.93 2.68
N LEU A 35 9.10 -16.93 3.47
CA LEU A 35 8.69 -15.55 3.25
C LEU A 35 9.23 -15.15 1.87
N SER A 36 8.36 -15.10 0.87
CA SER A 36 8.69 -14.52 -0.42
C SER A 36 9.35 -13.15 -0.16
N PRO A 37 10.55 -12.89 -0.71
CA PRO A 37 11.22 -11.61 -0.49
C PRO A 37 10.26 -10.49 -0.93
N PRO A 38 10.24 -9.35 -0.20
CA PRO A 38 9.38 -8.23 -0.57
C PRO A 38 9.66 -7.86 -2.02
N LEU A 39 8.59 -7.70 -2.81
CA LEU A 39 8.69 -7.39 -4.23
C LEU A 39 9.59 -6.18 -4.41
N ALA A 40 10.76 -6.39 -5.00
CA ALA A 40 11.70 -5.31 -5.26
C ALA A 40 11.03 -4.31 -6.21
N LEU A 41 11.19 -3.02 -5.96
CA LEU A 41 10.70 -2.01 -6.87
C LEU A 41 11.43 -2.13 -8.21
N GLU A 42 10.63 -2.26 -9.27
CA GLU A 42 11.09 -2.27 -10.65
C GLU A 42 10.35 -1.16 -11.42
N PRO A 43 11.05 -0.43 -12.31
CA PRO A 43 10.39 0.57 -13.12
C PRO A 43 9.31 -0.05 -14.01
N PHE A 44 8.21 0.65 -14.18
CA PHE A 44 7.13 0.23 -15.07
C PHE A 44 6.41 1.43 -15.68
N VAL A 45 5.71 1.17 -16.78
CA VAL A 45 4.69 2.06 -17.33
C VAL A 45 3.43 1.25 -17.54
N ALA A 46 2.30 1.74 -17.03
CA ALA A 46 1.00 1.11 -17.12
C ALA A 46 -0.03 2.09 -17.69
N THR A 47 -0.80 1.62 -18.67
CA THR A 47 -1.87 2.38 -19.32
C THR A 47 -3.22 1.85 -18.86
N TYR A 48 -4.12 2.75 -18.52
CA TYR A 48 -5.46 2.48 -18.05
C TYR A 48 -6.49 3.13 -18.97
N GLU A 49 -7.62 2.47 -19.16
CA GLU A 49 -8.86 3.11 -19.55
C GLU A 49 -9.45 3.79 -18.31
N ALA A 50 -9.84 5.06 -18.44
CA ALA A 50 -10.46 5.82 -17.37
C ALA A 50 -11.96 5.93 -17.62
N HIS A 51 -12.76 5.50 -16.66
CA HIS A 51 -14.20 5.67 -16.64
C HIS A 51 -14.58 6.71 -15.59
N TYR A 52 -15.58 7.54 -15.89
CA TYR A 52 -16.17 8.50 -14.97
C TYR A 52 -17.67 8.25 -14.88
N GLN A 53 -18.18 8.00 -13.66
CA GLN A 53 -19.59 7.67 -13.45
C GLN A 53 -20.07 6.51 -14.33
N GLY A 54 -19.25 5.45 -14.39
CA GLY A 54 -19.54 4.22 -15.12
C GLY A 54 -19.41 4.31 -16.65
N LYS A 55 -18.98 5.44 -17.21
CA LYS A 55 -18.83 5.65 -18.66
C LYS A 55 -17.37 5.83 -19.05
N PRO A 56 -16.93 5.31 -20.21
CA PRO A 56 -15.62 5.63 -20.77
C PRO A 56 -15.43 7.15 -20.84
N ALA A 57 -14.30 7.61 -20.35
CA ALA A 57 -14.04 9.03 -20.11
C ALA A 57 -12.60 9.44 -20.45
N GLY A 58 -11.75 8.51 -20.90
CA GLY A 58 -10.42 8.79 -21.40
C GLY A 58 -9.41 7.76 -20.93
N SER A 59 -8.20 8.21 -20.60
CA SER A 59 -7.09 7.32 -20.27
C SER A 59 -6.28 7.82 -19.09
N ALA A 60 -5.54 6.90 -18.48
CA ALA A 60 -4.54 7.20 -17.49
C ALA A 60 -3.22 6.47 -17.78
N THR A 61 -2.12 7.08 -17.37
CA THR A 61 -0.80 6.44 -17.37
C THR A 61 -0.22 6.53 -15.98
N MET A 62 0.10 5.38 -15.39
CA MET A 62 0.88 5.27 -14.16
C MET A 62 2.30 4.86 -14.52
N GLN A 63 3.30 5.54 -13.99
CA GLN A 63 4.70 5.25 -14.28
C GLN A 63 5.51 5.28 -12.99
N LEU A 64 6.36 4.28 -12.81
CA LEU A 64 7.38 4.24 -11.76
C LEU A 64 8.76 4.28 -12.43
N VAL A 65 9.62 5.19 -12.01
CA VAL A 65 11.00 5.31 -12.49
C VAL A 65 11.98 5.47 -11.34
N ARG A 66 13.24 5.08 -11.58
CA ARG A 66 14.38 5.47 -10.72
C ARG A 66 14.66 6.96 -10.93
N ASP A 67 14.94 7.68 -9.84
CA ASP A 67 15.18 9.13 -9.82
C ASP A 67 16.47 9.46 -9.06
N GLY A 68 17.59 8.93 -9.55
CA GLY A 68 18.90 9.00 -8.91
C GLY A 68 19.16 7.88 -7.89
N ASP A 69 20.22 8.04 -7.09
CA ASP A 69 20.64 7.00 -6.14
C ASP A 69 19.62 6.84 -5.01
N ALA A 70 19.09 5.61 -4.90
CA ALA A 70 18.11 5.18 -3.89
C ALA A 70 16.77 5.94 -3.88
N ARG A 71 16.45 6.71 -4.92
CA ARG A 71 15.20 7.45 -5.06
C ARG A 71 14.35 6.94 -6.22
N TRP A 72 13.05 7.07 -6.04
CA TRP A 72 12.03 6.66 -6.99
C TRP A 72 11.04 7.78 -7.21
N ARG A 73 10.45 7.82 -8.40
CA ARG A 73 9.33 8.70 -8.71
C ARG A 73 8.19 7.87 -9.28
N ILE A 74 7.02 7.99 -8.67
CA ILE A 74 5.78 7.49 -9.22
C ILE A 74 4.93 8.65 -9.71
N ASP A 75 4.38 8.52 -10.91
CA ASP A 75 3.49 9.48 -11.53
C ASP A 75 2.19 8.82 -11.95
N LEU A 76 1.12 9.59 -11.89
CA LEU A 76 -0.19 9.22 -12.42
C LEU A 76 -0.73 10.41 -13.21
N THR A 77 -0.88 10.23 -14.51
CA THR A 77 -1.46 11.22 -15.41
C THR A 77 -2.79 10.71 -15.93
N LEU A 78 -3.87 11.42 -15.62
CA LEU A 78 -5.20 11.20 -16.18
C LEU A 78 -5.43 12.24 -17.29
N HIS A 79 -6.02 11.79 -18.39
CA HIS A 79 -6.47 12.62 -19.50
C HIS A 79 -7.94 12.33 -19.78
N GLY A 80 -8.79 13.34 -19.63
CA GLY A 80 -10.21 13.25 -19.98
C GLY A 80 -10.44 13.50 -21.46
N GLU A 81 -11.33 12.73 -22.09
CA GLU A 81 -11.77 12.97 -23.46
C GLU A 81 -12.63 14.24 -23.58
N ARG A 82 -12.56 14.92 -24.73
CA ARG A 82 -13.33 16.15 -24.94
C ARG A 82 -14.80 15.83 -25.18
N GLY A 83 -15.71 16.63 -24.61
CA GLY A 83 -17.14 16.59 -24.92
C GLY A 83 -18.03 15.87 -23.90
N ILE A 84 -17.44 15.20 -22.91
CA ILE A 84 -18.18 14.59 -21.80
C ILE A 84 -18.21 15.59 -20.63
N ALA A 85 -19.41 15.98 -20.22
CA ALA A 85 -19.59 16.91 -19.10
C ALA A 85 -18.99 16.30 -17.80
N GLY A 86 -18.21 17.09 -17.06
CA GLY A 86 -17.58 16.67 -15.80
C GLY A 86 -16.11 16.24 -15.89
N LEU A 87 -15.56 16.02 -17.10
CA LEU A 87 -14.20 15.49 -17.28
C LEU A 87 -13.06 16.48 -17.06
N ALA A 88 -13.35 17.75 -16.78
CA ALA A 88 -12.32 18.66 -16.26
C ALA A 88 -11.63 18.07 -15.01
N ARG A 89 -12.32 17.18 -14.27
CA ARG A 89 -11.76 16.44 -13.12
C ARG A 89 -10.74 15.36 -13.50
N LEU A 90 -10.75 14.88 -14.74
CA LEU A 90 -9.84 13.84 -15.23
C LEU A 90 -8.57 14.40 -15.88
N ASN A 91 -8.39 15.71 -16.02
CA ASN A 91 -7.12 16.27 -16.52
C ASN A 91 -6.21 16.59 -15.34
N VAL A 92 -5.62 15.54 -14.76
CA VAL A 92 -4.87 15.60 -13.51
C VAL A 92 -3.54 14.90 -13.68
N GLN A 93 -2.47 15.52 -13.18
CA GLN A 93 -1.14 14.94 -13.09
C GLN A 93 -0.76 14.92 -11.62
N GLN A 94 -0.38 13.75 -11.12
CA GLN A 94 0.16 13.57 -9.78
C GLN A 94 1.54 12.95 -9.88
N ALA A 95 2.44 13.38 -9.02
CA ALA A 95 3.77 12.81 -8.88
C ALA A 95 4.13 12.71 -7.40
N THR A 96 4.86 11.67 -7.02
CA THR A 96 5.50 11.55 -5.71
C THR A 96 6.92 11.06 -5.92
N VAL A 97 7.91 11.80 -5.40
CA VAL A 97 9.28 11.32 -5.24
C VAL A 97 9.41 10.73 -3.85
N PHE A 98 10.01 9.56 -3.73
CA PHE A 98 10.13 8.84 -2.47
C PHE A 98 11.45 8.05 -2.40
N ASP A 99 11.85 7.68 -1.19
CA ASP A 99 12.91 6.71 -0.94
C ASP A 99 12.36 5.47 -0.21
N THR A 100 13.22 4.46 -0.05
CA THR A 100 12.92 3.24 0.71
C THR A 100 13.69 3.24 2.02
N VAL A 101 13.01 3.02 3.13
CA VAL A 101 13.62 2.90 4.47
C VAL A 101 13.02 1.69 5.18
N ASP A 102 13.86 0.75 5.59
CA ASP A 102 13.46 -0.49 6.28
C ASP A 102 12.37 -1.28 5.54
N GLY A 103 12.45 -1.32 4.20
CA GLY A 103 11.43 -1.92 3.33
C GLY A 103 10.15 -1.09 3.14
N GLY A 104 9.98 -0.03 3.94
CA GLY A 104 8.95 0.99 3.85
C GLY A 104 9.17 1.96 2.68
N TYR A 105 8.09 2.60 2.21
CA TYR A 105 8.17 3.72 1.28
C TYR A 105 8.02 5.02 2.05
N ARG A 106 8.86 6.02 1.76
CA ARG A 106 8.85 7.28 2.50
C ARG A 106 8.83 8.45 1.50
N PRO A 107 7.71 9.19 1.39
CA PRO A 107 7.57 10.28 0.43
C PRO A 107 8.53 11.42 0.77
N LEU A 108 9.17 12.02 -0.22
CA LEU A 108 10.07 13.18 -0.07
C LEU A 108 9.44 14.45 -0.61
N SER A 109 8.76 14.33 -1.75
CA SER A 109 7.99 15.42 -2.35
C SER A 109 6.82 14.90 -3.14
N GLN A 110 5.86 15.78 -3.40
CA GLN A 110 4.72 15.49 -4.25
C GLN A 110 4.27 16.73 -5.03
N ALA A 111 3.61 16.49 -6.15
CA ALA A 111 2.96 17.52 -6.93
C ALA A 111 1.63 17.02 -7.47
N THR A 112 0.62 17.89 -7.46
CA THR A 112 -0.66 17.67 -8.15
C THR A 112 -0.96 18.88 -9.03
N VAL A 113 -1.09 18.66 -10.33
CA VAL A 113 -1.49 19.68 -11.31
C VAL A 113 -2.84 19.30 -11.88
N ARG A 114 -3.81 20.21 -11.82
CA ARG A 114 -5.12 20.06 -12.46
C ARG A 114 -5.21 21.07 -13.61
N LYS A 115 -5.36 20.58 -14.83
CA LYS A 115 -5.46 21.42 -16.02
C LYS A 115 -6.94 21.58 -16.39
N ALA A 116 -7.42 22.81 -16.50
CA ALA A 116 -8.75 23.12 -17.00
C ALA A 116 -8.63 24.20 -18.08
N LEU A 117 -8.84 23.82 -19.35
CA LEU A 117 -8.72 24.74 -20.49
C LEU A 117 -7.36 25.47 -20.48
N LEU A 118 -7.34 26.81 -20.43
CA LEU A 118 -6.15 27.67 -20.41
C LEU A 118 -5.57 27.91 -19.00
N PHE A 119 -6.21 27.42 -17.94
CA PHE A 119 -5.81 27.67 -16.55
C PHE A 119 -5.41 26.36 -15.85
N GLY A 120 -4.22 26.34 -15.26
CA GLY A 120 -3.73 25.23 -14.45
C GLY A 120 -3.74 25.60 -12.97
N ARG A 121 -4.18 24.68 -12.11
CA ARG A 121 -3.97 24.77 -10.66
C ARG A 121 -2.90 23.79 -10.27
N GLN A 122 -1.97 24.20 -9.43
CA GLN A 122 -0.86 23.38 -8.97
C GLN A 122 -0.76 23.42 -7.46
N ILE A 123 -0.53 22.26 -6.87
CA ILE A 123 -0.22 22.10 -5.46
C ILE A 123 1.06 21.28 -5.37
N THR A 124 1.99 21.71 -4.53
CA THR A 124 3.22 20.97 -4.24
C THR A 124 3.32 20.71 -2.75
N GLY A 125 3.97 19.62 -2.38
CA GLY A 125 4.22 19.24 -0.99
C GLY A 125 5.64 18.74 -0.82
N VAL A 126 6.24 19.04 0.32
CA VAL A 126 7.57 18.54 0.73
C VAL A 126 7.44 17.90 2.10
N TYR A 127 8.08 16.75 2.27
CA TYR A 127 8.14 15.99 3.52
C TYR A 127 9.56 16.09 4.06
N ASP A 128 9.75 16.92 5.08
CA ASP A 128 11.02 17.06 5.78
C ASP A 128 11.04 16.09 6.97
N TRP A 129 11.61 14.91 6.75
CA TRP A 129 11.74 13.88 7.78
C TRP A 129 12.79 14.22 8.83
N SER A 130 13.73 15.11 8.54
CA SER A 130 14.71 15.57 9.53
C SER A 130 14.06 16.53 10.54
N ALA A 131 13.15 17.38 10.07
CA ALA A 131 12.36 18.29 10.89
C ALA A 131 11.03 17.68 11.36
N MET A 132 10.70 16.46 10.94
CA MET A 132 9.41 15.78 11.17
C MET A 132 8.19 16.63 10.81
N GLN A 133 8.25 17.34 9.68
CA GLN A 133 7.19 18.23 9.20
C GLN A 133 6.99 18.12 7.69
N ALA A 134 5.74 18.18 7.26
CA ALA A 134 5.39 18.40 5.86
C ALA A 134 4.78 19.78 5.65
N ARG A 135 5.00 20.35 4.46
CA ARG A 135 4.49 21.66 4.06
C ARG A 135 3.95 21.59 2.63
N TRP A 136 2.91 22.37 2.35
CA TRP A 136 2.34 22.49 1.02
C TRP A 136 2.26 23.94 0.58
N ASP A 137 2.38 24.14 -0.74
CA ASP A 137 2.19 25.42 -1.39
C ASP A 137 1.34 25.28 -2.67
N GLY A 138 1.06 26.40 -3.33
CA GLY A 138 0.24 26.48 -4.53
C GLY A 138 -1.23 26.76 -4.21
N ASP A 139 -2.15 26.22 -5.00
CA ASP A 139 -3.58 26.54 -5.01
C ASP A 139 -4.39 25.95 -3.83
N LEU A 140 -3.86 26.11 -2.61
CA LEU A 140 -4.46 25.70 -1.34
C LEU A 140 -4.92 26.89 -0.48
N LYS A 141 -5.95 26.67 0.33
CA LYS A 141 -6.39 27.61 1.39
C LYS A 141 -5.23 27.86 2.38
N LYS A 142 -5.10 29.08 2.92
CA LYS A 142 -3.99 29.45 3.83
C LYS A 142 -3.79 28.49 5.00
N GLN A 143 -4.87 27.97 5.58
CA GLN A 143 -4.82 27.01 6.69
C GLN A 143 -4.21 25.66 6.29
N ARG A 144 -4.31 25.27 5.01
CA ARG A 144 -3.74 24.02 4.46
C ARG A 144 -2.24 24.14 4.15
N ARG A 145 -1.68 25.34 4.23
CA ARG A 145 -0.25 25.59 4.01
C ARG A 145 0.56 25.64 5.32
N GLN A 146 -0.12 25.52 6.47
CA GLN A 146 0.56 25.44 7.75
C GLN A 146 1.38 24.13 7.82
N PRO A 147 2.54 24.14 8.50
CA PRO A 147 3.30 22.91 8.73
C PRO A 147 2.44 21.84 9.39
N LEU A 148 2.53 20.61 8.87
CA LEU A 148 1.83 19.45 9.40
C LEU A 148 2.86 18.49 10.02
N PRO A 149 2.66 18.05 11.28
CA PRO A 149 3.58 17.12 11.91
C PRO A 149 3.53 15.74 11.26
N LEU A 150 4.71 15.21 10.93
CA LEU A 150 4.89 13.87 10.36
C LEU A 150 5.00 12.81 11.45
N GLN A 151 4.66 11.59 11.08
CA GLN A 151 4.89 10.35 11.80
C GLN A 151 5.59 9.36 10.86
N HIS A 152 6.45 8.51 11.42
CA HIS A 152 7.05 7.43 10.65
C HIS A 152 5.96 6.56 10.01
N GLY A 153 6.12 6.26 8.72
CA GLY A 153 5.11 5.54 7.93
C GLY A 153 4.04 6.43 7.28
N ASP A 154 4.09 7.76 7.44
CA ASP A 154 3.21 8.64 6.67
C ASP A 154 3.47 8.51 5.15
N MET A 155 2.38 8.42 4.39
CA MET A 155 2.40 8.17 2.94
C MET A 155 1.72 9.31 2.17
N SER A 156 2.10 9.51 0.90
CA SER A 156 1.29 10.29 -0.03
C SER A 156 0.13 9.44 -0.59
N ALA A 157 -0.89 10.07 -1.17
CA ALA A 157 -2.02 9.34 -1.75
C ALA A 157 -1.60 8.36 -2.86
N LEU A 158 -0.70 8.76 -3.75
CA LEU A 158 -0.23 7.92 -4.85
C LEU A 158 0.65 6.77 -4.35
N LEU A 159 1.45 7.02 -3.30
CA LEU A 159 2.35 6.02 -2.73
C LEU A 159 1.61 4.88 -2.01
N ILE A 160 0.40 5.14 -1.49
CA ILE A 160 -0.46 4.10 -0.90
C ILE A 160 -0.80 3.01 -1.93
N ASN A 161 -0.95 3.34 -3.22
CA ASN A 161 -1.20 2.33 -4.25
C ASN A 161 -0.06 1.31 -4.33
N LEU A 162 1.19 1.77 -4.30
CA LEU A 162 2.37 0.89 -4.29
C LEU A 162 2.51 0.14 -2.96
N ALA A 163 2.24 0.80 -1.84
CA ALA A 163 2.29 0.15 -0.53
C ALA A 163 1.30 -1.02 -0.45
N ILE A 164 0.09 -0.85 -1.01
CA ILE A 164 -0.89 -1.94 -1.12
C ILE A 164 -0.36 -3.08 -1.99
N MET A 165 0.29 -2.80 -3.13
CA MET A 165 0.91 -3.86 -3.94
C MET A 165 1.96 -4.67 -3.17
N ARG A 166 2.71 -4.02 -2.26
CA ARG A 166 3.72 -4.66 -1.41
C ARG A 166 3.09 -5.45 -0.25
N ASP A 167 2.09 -4.88 0.41
CA ASP A 167 1.61 -5.34 1.71
C ASP A 167 0.37 -6.24 1.63
N ALA A 168 -0.38 -6.21 0.53
CA ALA A 168 -1.64 -6.94 0.44
C ALA A 168 -1.42 -8.45 0.42
N GLN A 169 -2.04 -9.11 1.40
CA GLN A 169 -2.14 -10.56 1.52
C GLN A 169 -3.60 -10.93 1.80
N PRO A 170 -4.05 -12.14 1.44
CA PRO A 170 -5.42 -12.56 1.70
C PRO A 170 -5.84 -12.36 3.17
N GLY A 171 -6.96 -11.68 3.39
CA GLY A 171 -7.51 -11.37 4.71
C GLY A 171 -6.79 -10.26 5.49
N ALA A 172 -5.70 -9.70 4.98
CA ALA A 172 -4.93 -8.68 5.68
C ALA A 172 -5.71 -7.37 5.89
N THR A 173 -5.50 -6.74 7.05
CA THR A 173 -5.93 -5.38 7.34
C THR A 173 -4.73 -4.46 7.30
N LEU A 174 -4.73 -3.51 6.36
CA LEU A 174 -3.62 -2.59 6.10
C LEU A 174 -3.95 -1.21 6.67
N HIS A 175 -2.95 -0.57 7.31
CA HIS A 175 -3.12 0.71 7.97
C HIS A 175 -2.12 1.72 7.41
N TYR A 176 -2.62 2.84 6.88
CA TYR A 176 -1.79 3.92 6.35
C TYR A 176 -2.25 5.26 6.91
N ARG A 177 -1.30 6.12 7.27
CA ARG A 177 -1.59 7.54 7.53
C ARG A 177 -1.26 8.33 6.28
N MET A 178 -2.30 8.69 5.54
CA MET A 178 -2.18 9.51 4.34
C MET A 178 -1.95 10.96 4.76
N VAL A 179 -0.81 11.50 4.40
CA VAL A 179 -0.45 12.90 4.60
C VAL A 179 -0.41 13.59 3.25
N ASP A 180 -1.45 14.36 2.95
CA ASP A 180 -1.64 14.97 1.63
C ASP A 180 -2.46 16.27 1.72
N LEU A 181 -2.21 17.20 0.79
CA LEU A 181 -2.91 18.48 0.64
C LEU A 181 -3.11 19.25 1.97
N GLY A 182 -2.12 19.23 2.86
CA GLY A 182 -2.20 19.91 4.16
C GLY A 182 -3.15 19.24 5.15
N ARG A 183 -3.30 17.91 5.06
CA ARG A 183 -4.11 17.07 5.96
C ARG A 183 -3.39 15.77 6.23
N ALA A 184 -3.58 15.24 7.44
CA ALA A 184 -3.33 13.84 7.75
C ALA A 184 -4.67 13.12 7.91
N ARG A 185 -4.79 11.91 7.35
CA ARG A 185 -5.97 11.04 7.46
C ARG A 185 -5.52 9.61 7.65
N ALA A 186 -6.10 8.92 8.62
CA ALA A 186 -5.91 7.47 8.74
C ALA A 186 -6.80 6.76 7.71
N HIS A 187 -6.20 5.86 6.94
CA HIS A 187 -6.88 4.97 6.02
C HIS A 187 -6.64 3.54 6.47
N VAL A 188 -7.74 2.79 6.59
CA VAL A 188 -7.70 1.35 6.83
C VAL A 188 -8.21 0.67 5.56
N TYR A 189 -7.50 -0.34 5.10
CA TYR A 189 -7.89 -1.15 3.96
C TYR A 189 -8.05 -2.60 4.40
N GLN A 190 -9.05 -3.27 3.86
CA GLN A 190 -9.29 -4.69 4.05
C GLN A 190 -9.07 -5.42 2.73
N ALA A 191 -8.16 -6.39 2.74
CA ALA A 191 -8.01 -7.35 1.66
C ALA A 191 -9.07 -8.46 1.79
N ALA A 192 -9.60 -8.89 0.65
CA ALA A 192 -10.46 -10.08 0.58
C ALA A 192 -9.68 -11.33 1.05
N THR A 193 -10.39 -12.37 1.49
CA THR A 193 -9.76 -13.63 1.90
C THR A 193 -9.35 -14.52 0.74
N GLU A 194 -9.89 -14.26 -0.46
CA GLU A 194 -9.61 -15.01 -1.68
C GLU A 194 -9.48 -14.03 -2.86
N PRO A 195 -8.60 -14.30 -3.83
CA PRO A 195 -8.57 -13.59 -5.09
C PRO A 195 -9.84 -13.83 -5.91
N GLU A 196 -10.20 -12.87 -6.77
CA GLU A 196 -11.23 -13.04 -7.79
C GLU A 196 -10.63 -12.93 -9.20
N THR A 197 -11.14 -13.73 -10.13
CA THR A 197 -10.68 -13.69 -11.52
C THR A 197 -11.17 -12.43 -12.21
N MET A 198 -10.24 -11.62 -12.70
CA MET A 198 -10.48 -10.37 -13.41
C MET A 198 -9.91 -10.43 -14.83
N ALA A 199 -10.71 -10.02 -15.81
CA ALA A 199 -10.26 -9.88 -17.18
C ALA A 199 -9.58 -8.53 -17.42
N VAL A 200 -8.45 -8.55 -18.14
CA VAL A 200 -7.69 -7.38 -18.61
C VAL A 200 -7.31 -7.64 -20.06
N GLY A 201 -7.97 -6.97 -21.00
CA GLY A 201 -7.89 -7.33 -22.42
C GLY A 201 -8.31 -8.79 -22.63
N ASP A 202 -7.46 -9.55 -23.31
CA ASP A 202 -7.68 -11.00 -23.57
C ASP A 202 -7.09 -11.91 -22.47
N MET A 203 -6.53 -11.33 -21.40
CA MET A 203 -5.92 -12.07 -20.30
C MET A 203 -6.84 -12.10 -19.07
N SER A 204 -6.69 -13.14 -18.25
CA SER A 204 -7.36 -13.26 -16.95
C SER A 204 -6.31 -13.33 -15.84
N TYR A 205 -6.58 -12.62 -14.75
CA TYR A 205 -5.72 -12.53 -13.57
C TYR A 205 -6.50 -12.90 -12.32
N ASP A 206 -5.88 -13.66 -11.43
CA ASP A 206 -6.40 -13.78 -10.07
C ASP A 206 -5.96 -12.56 -9.27
N ALA A 207 -6.93 -11.71 -8.93
CA ALA A 207 -6.68 -10.42 -8.31
C ALA A 207 -7.29 -10.34 -6.92
N LEU A 208 -6.47 -9.94 -5.96
CA LEU A 208 -6.90 -9.70 -4.61
C LEU A 208 -7.57 -8.33 -4.53
N ARG A 209 -8.85 -8.30 -4.16
CA ARG A 209 -9.59 -7.07 -3.92
C ARG A 209 -9.20 -6.47 -2.57
N VAL A 210 -8.79 -5.20 -2.56
CA VAL A 210 -8.39 -4.44 -1.37
C VAL A 210 -9.21 -3.15 -1.29
N ALA A 211 -10.04 -2.99 -0.26
CA ALA A 211 -10.98 -1.86 -0.15
C ALA A 211 -10.74 -1.04 1.11
N ARG A 212 -10.76 0.29 0.97
CA ARG A 212 -10.75 1.21 2.11
C ARG A 212 -12.04 1.03 2.92
N THR A 213 -11.89 0.75 4.21
CA THR A 213 -12.99 0.65 5.17
C THR A 213 -13.17 2.01 5.83
N ALA A 214 -14.14 2.79 5.37
CA ALA A 214 -14.53 4.06 5.98
C ALA A 214 -16.01 4.35 5.73
N ASP A 215 -16.66 4.94 6.74
CA ASP A 215 -18.08 5.31 6.72
C ASP A 215 -18.28 6.79 6.34
N ASP A 216 -17.33 7.39 5.62
CA ASP A 216 -17.38 8.80 5.19
C ASP A 216 -17.99 8.99 3.80
N GLY A 217 -18.53 7.92 3.20
CA GLY A 217 -19.12 7.92 1.87
C GLY A 217 -18.12 7.83 0.72
N ASP A 218 -16.82 8.06 0.98
CA ASP A 218 -15.76 7.95 -0.01
C ASP A 218 -15.09 6.56 0.10
N GLN A 219 -15.09 5.79 -0.99
CA GLN A 219 -14.43 4.49 -1.03
C GLN A 219 -13.34 4.46 -2.09
N THR A 220 -12.26 3.74 -1.81
CA THR A 220 -11.24 3.39 -2.80
C THR A 220 -11.03 1.89 -2.74
N VAL A 221 -11.16 1.23 -3.88
CA VAL A 221 -11.00 -0.22 -4.05
C VAL A 221 -9.93 -0.45 -5.11
N LEU A 222 -8.99 -1.32 -4.80
CA LEU A 222 -7.91 -1.73 -5.68
C LEU A 222 -8.03 -3.23 -5.93
N TRP A 223 -7.65 -3.65 -7.12
CA TRP A 223 -7.44 -5.06 -7.43
C TRP A 223 -5.98 -5.25 -7.78
N VAL A 224 -5.32 -6.12 -7.01
CA VAL A 224 -3.87 -6.37 -7.13
C VAL A 224 -3.66 -7.81 -7.58
N ALA A 225 -2.96 -7.99 -8.69
CA ALA A 225 -2.69 -9.30 -9.25
C ALA A 225 -1.20 -9.63 -9.09
N SER A 226 -0.90 -10.89 -8.77
CA SER A 226 0.49 -11.36 -8.72
C SER A 226 1.13 -11.23 -10.10
N GLY A 227 2.39 -10.80 -10.15
CA GLY A 227 3.14 -10.61 -11.39
C GLY A 227 2.84 -9.32 -12.15
N VAL A 228 1.88 -8.49 -11.72
CA VAL A 228 1.64 -7.16 -12.28
C VAL A 228 2.21 -6.12 -11.30
N PRO A 229 3.08 -5.18 -11.73
CA PRO A 229 3.76 -4.24 -10.82
C PRO A 229 2.87 -3.09 -10.33
N THR A 230 1.60 -3.08 -10.71
CA THR A 230 0.63 -2.02 -10.47
C THR A 230 -0.77 -2.60 -10.25
N PRO A 231 -1.71 -1.91 -9.59
CA PRO A 231 -3.09 -2.38 -9.51
C PRO A 231 -3.68 -2.55 -10.90
N ILE A 232 -4.38 -3.67 -11.14
CA ILE A 232 -5.05 -3.92 -12.43
C ILE A 232 -6.36 -3.13 -12.54
N ARG A 233 -6.91 -2.69 -11.40
CA ARG A 233 -8.07 -1.79 -11.35
C ARG A 233 -8.01 -0.91 -10.11
N ILE A 234 -8.39 0.35 -10.25
CA ILE A 234 -8.54 1.31 -9.15
C ILE A 234 -9.91 1.97 -9.29
N LEU A 235 -10.81 1.69 -8.36
CA LEU A 235 -12.15 2.24 -8.30
C LEU A 235 -12.29 3.20 -7.12
N GLN A 236 -12.69 4.43 -7.41
CA GLN A 236 -13.11 5.42 -6.42
C GLN A 236 -14.62 5.57 -6.49
N ARG A 237 -15.28 5.45 -5.34
CA ARG A 237 -16.71 5.72 -5.20
C ARG A 237 -16.94 6.89 -4.28
N LYS A 238 -18.01 7.60 -4.55
CA LYS A 238 -18.51 8.67 -3.70
C LYS A 238 -20.00 8.48 -3.48
N GLU A 239 -20.40 8.46 -2.22
CA GLU A 239 -21.80 8.26 -1.82
C GLU A 239 -22.40 6.96 -2.40
N GLY A 240 -21.55 5.92 -2.53
CA GLY A 240 -21.93 4.62 -3.09
C GLY A 240 -21.86 4.51 -4.61
N GLU A 241 -21.73 5.64 -5.32
CA GLU A 241 -21.69 5.69 -6.78
C GLU A 241 -20.25 5.69 -7.30
N ASP A 242 -20.00 5.03 -8.44
CA ASP A 242 -18.70 5.05 -9.11
C ASP A 242 -18.36 6.49 -9.53
N GLU A 243 -17.24 7.05 -9.05
CA GLU A 243 -16.76 8.37 -9.45
C GLU A 243 -15.67 8.23 -10.53
N ILE A 244 -14.60 7.49 -10.23
CA ILE A 244 -13.48 7.23 -11.14
C ILE A 244 -13.17 5.73 -11.11
N ASP A 245 -13.08 5.09 -12.27
CA ASP A 245 -12.70 3.69 -12.40
C ASP A 245 -11.58 3.56 -13.44
N LEU A 246 -10.38 3.26 -12.98
CA LEU A 246 -9.21 3.03 -13.83
C LEU A 246 -9.06 1.53 -14.03
N ARG A 247 -9.10 1.08 -15.28
CA ARG A 247 -8.98 -0.34 -15.66
C ARG A 247 -7.73 -0.51 -16.49
N LEU A 248 -6.83 -1.39 -16.07
CA LEU A 248 -5.59 -1.64 -16.77
C LEU A 248 -5.88 -2.11 -18.19
N VAL A 249 -5.12 -1.61 -19.15
CA VAL A 249 -5.14 -2.03 -20.56
C VAL A 249 -3.86 -2.78 -20.88
N GLU A 250 -2.72 -2.19 -20.52
CA GLU A 250 -1.41 -2.80 -20.71
C GLU A 250 -0.43 -2.27 -19.64
N TYR A 251 0.65 -3.02 -19.41
CA TYR A 251 1.81 -2.51 -18.70
C TYR A 251 3.09 -3.07 -19.33
N ARG A 252 4.21 -2.38 -19.10
CA ARG A 252 5.54 -2.78 -19.56
C ARG A 252 6.53 -2.53 -18.42
N GLY A 253 7.38 -3.51 -18.13
CA GLY A 253 8.60 -3.28 -17.37
C GLY A 253 9.56 -2.43 -18.21
N ALA A 254 10.34 -1.57 -17.56
CA ALA A 254 11.39 -0.81 -18.27
C ALA A 254 12.68 -1.60 -18.40
#